data_AF-A0A976KPH0-F1
#
_entry.id   AF-A0A976KPH0-F1
#
_cell.length_a   1.000
_cell.length_b   1.000
_cell.length_c   1.000
_cell.angle_alpha   90.00
_cell.angle_beta   90.00
_cell.angle_gamma   90.00
#
_symmetry.space_group_name_H-M   'P 1'
#
loop_
_entity.id
_entity.type
_entity.pdbx_description
1 polymer ?
#
loop_
_entity_poly.entity_id
_entity_poly.type
_entity_poly.pdbx_seq_one_letter_code
_entity_poly.pdbx_strand_id
1 'polypeptide(L)'
;MVDYMSFFGNTDFLIEVGKGNVSGHSLENIFGRNPSVGTLEEDVWDAGAVLIYPTSGEQWEVVSSSSNDDLADTGATKVSIRYLDDLFIEQTETVDMNGQIPVLMSATNIYRFIGARVIETGSSKENEGNITVRVAGSGNTRGQINAGENEALDGHFTIPAGKTGYLIAWYCEAEKGEDLNMRIRRTDGENGIFRTIGTLSVYQNNIVAPFNGPSDPISEKSDILIKAISSNIDVSASVIMQILLVDN
;
A
#
# COMPACT_ATOMS: atom_id res chain seq x y z
N MET A 1 10.10 33.77 30.77
CA MET A 1 9.79 32.99 29.57
C MET A 1 9.88 31.53 30.01
N VAL A 2 8.74 30.93 30.32
CA VAL A 2 8.68 29.51 30.71
C VAL A 2 8.31 28.78 29.44
N ASP A 3 9.26 28.01 28.92
CA ASP A 3 9.05 27.17 27.76
C ASP A 3 8.19 25.98 28.21
N TYR A 4 6.90 26.03 27.90
CA TYR A 4 6.00 24.92 28.16
C TYR A 4 6.25 23.90 27.04
N MET A 5 7.18 22.98 27.25
CA MET A 5 7.15 21.71 26.54
C MET A 5 5.82 21.04 26.89
N SER A 6 4.82 21.15 26.01
CA SER A 6 3.58 20.40 26.12
C SER A 6 3.92 18.93 25.94
N PHE A 7 3.87 18.17 27.04
CA PHE A 7 3.89 16.72 26.98
C PHE A 7 2.59 16.27 26.30
N PHE A 8 2.68 15.91 25.03
CA PHE A 8 1.60 15.19 24.37
C PHE A 8 1.61 13.75 24.87
N GLY A 9 0.45 13.22 25.29
CA GLY A 9 0.32 11.77 25.38
C GLY A 9 0.51 11.13 24.00
N ASN A 10 0.81 9.83 23.92
CA ASN A 10 1.06 9.16 22.63
C ASN A 10 -0.05 9.39 21.58
N THR A 11 -1.32 9.32 22.00
CA THR A 11 -2.47 9.56 21.11
C THR A 11 -2.58 11.02 20.67
N ASP A 12 -2.30 11.96 21.56
CA ASP A 12 -2.32 13.40 21.25
C ASP A 12 -1.20 13.74 20.27
N PHE A 13 -0.01 13.14 20.39
CA PHE A 13 1.10 13.36 19.46
C PHE A 13 0.72 12.92 18.03
N LEU A 14 0.22 11.70 17.85
CA LEU A 14 -0.15 11.19 16.53
C LEU A 14 -1.29 12.02 15.90
N ILE A 15 -2.23 12.53 16.70
CA ILE A 15 -3.26 13.45 16.22
C ILE A 15 -2.64 14.76 15.73
N GLU A 16 -1.70 15.35 16.46
CA GLU A 16 -1.02 16.59 16.04
C GLU A 16 -0.14 16.39 14.80
N VAL A 17 0.50 15.22 14.65
CA VAL A 17 1.20 14.84 13.41
C VAL A 17 0.19 14.75 12.26
N GLY A 18 -0.95 14.07 12.45
CA GLY A 18 -1.99 13.95 11.43
C GLY A 18 -2.64 15.28 11.03
N LYS A 19 -2.64 16.28 11.92
CA LYS A 19 -3.04 17.67 11.61
C LYS A 19 -1.96 18.46 10.86
N GLY A 20 -0.72 17.97 10.81
CA GLY A 20 0.43 18.69 10.26
C GLY A 20 1.04 19.73 11.22
N ASN A 21 0.73 19.69 12.51
CA ASN A 21 1.23 20.64 13.50
C ASN A 21 2.65 20.29 14.01
N VAL A 22 3.12 19.07 13.77
CA VAL A 22 4.45 18.61 14.18
C VAL A 22 5.37 18.57 12.96
N SER A 23 6.31 19.52 12.90
CA SER A 23 7.28 19.60 11.81
C SER A 23 8.18 18.37 11.77
N GLY A 24 8.55 17.94 10.56
CA GLY A 24 9.41 16.78 10.34
C GLY A 24 8.75 15.42 10.58
N HIS A 25 7.42 15.38 10.78
CA HIS A 25 6.68 14.15 11.05
C HIS A 25 5.46 14.04 10.13
N SER A 26 5.20 12.85 9.62
CA SER A 26 3.98 12.54 8.86
C SER A 26 3.48 11.13 9.19
N LEU A 27 2.20 10.88 8.97
CA LEU A 27 1.58 9.57 9.17
C LEU A 27 1.19 8.97 7.82
N GLU A 28 1.55 7.71 7.62
CA GLU A 28 1.03 6.89 6.54
C GLU A 28 0.12 5.80 7.11
N ASN A 29 -1.12 5.77 6.62
CA ASN A 29 -2.07 4.71 6.92
C ASN A 29 -2.20 3.85 5.66
N ILE A 30 -1.73 2.62 5.75
CA ILE A 30 -1.69 1.67 4.64
C ILE A 30 -2.79 0.66 4.89
N PHE A 31 -3.67 0.49 3.92
CA PHE A 31 -4.75 -0.48 3.94
C PHE A 31 -4.43 -1.53 2.88
N GLY A 32 -4.35 -2.79 3.26
CA GLY A 32 -4.09 -3.89 2.35
C GLY A 32 -5.23 -4.90 2.39
N ARG A 33 -5.56 -5.49 1.25
CA ARG A 33 -6.52 -6.58 1.17
C ARG A 33 -6.08 -7.59 0.12
N ASN A 34 -6.13 -8.88 0.44
CA ASN A 34 -6.09 -9.95 -0.56
C ASN A 34 -7.40 -10.75 -0.44
N PRO A 35 -8.26 -10.76 -1.48
CA PRO A 35 -9.56 -11.40 -1.41
C PRO A 35 -9.54 -12.93 -1.42
N SER A 36 -8.41 -13.56 -1.79
CA SER A 36 -8.33 -14.99 -2.04
C SER A 36 -6.93 -15.52 -1.69
N VAL A 37 -6.60 -15.50 -0.40
CA VAL A 37 -5.40 -16.17 0.12
C VAL A 37 -5.63 -17.68 0.07
N GLY A 38 -4.64 -18.39 -0.48
CA GLY A 38 -4.66 -19.84 -0.58
C GLY A 38 -3.64 -20.55 0.32
N THR A 39 -3.29 -21.75 -0.11
CA THR A 39 -2.32 -22.65 0.55
C THR A 39 -0.86 -22.37 0.18
N LEU A 40 -0.63 -21.38 -0.68
CA LEU A 40 0.69 -20.82 -0.95
C LEU A 40 0.77 -19.44 -0.28
N GLU A 41 1.97 -19.05 0.09
CA GLU A 41 2.18 -17.72 0.67
C GLU A 41 2.06 -16.64 -0.41
N GLU A 42 1.26 -15.62 -0.11
CA GLU A 42 0.97 -14.47 -0.97
C GLU A 42 1.19 -13.16 -0.21
N ASP A 43 1.26 -12.04 -0.91
CA ASP A 43 1.18 -10.72 -0.30
C ASP A 43 -0.28 -10.32 -0.04
N VAL A 44 -0.50 -9.45 0.95
CA VAL A 44 -1.81 -8.88 1.25
C VAL A 44 -1.99 -7.59 0.46
N TRP A 45 -2.45 -7.71 -0.78
CA TRP A 45 -2.65 -6.61 -1.74
C TRP A 45 -3.66 -7.02 -2.81
N ASP A 46 -4.29 -6.05 -3.46
CA ASP A 46 -5.50 -6.27 -4.26
C ASP A 46 -5.31 -7.22 -5.45
N ALA A 47 -4.08 -7.30 -5.98
CA ALA A 47 -3.74 -8.18 -7.09
C ALA A 47 -3.53 -9.65 -6.68
N GLY A 48 -3.36 -9.93 -5.39
CA GLY A 48 -3.02 -11.25 -4.88
C GLY A 48 -1.64 -11.74 -5.35
N ALA A 49 -1.31 -13.01 -5.06
CA ALA A 49 0.01 -13.58 -5.34
C ALA A 49 1.17 -12.78 -4.69
N VAL A 50 2.42 -13.10 -5.07
CA VAL A 50 3.61 -12.44 -4.55
C VAL A 50 3.97 -11.22 -5.42
N LEU A 51 4.05 -10.05 -4.78
CA LEU A 51 4.60 -8.83 -5.35
C LEU A 51 6.05 -9.07 -5.75
N ILE A 52 6.35 -8.77 -7.01
CA ILE A 52 7.71 -8.71 -7.52
C ILE A 52 8.18 -7.27 -7.36
N TYR A 53 9.40 -7.03 -6.88
CA TYR A 53 9.96 -5.67 -6.81
C TYR A 53 10.73 -5.32 -8.09
N PRO A 54 10.70 -4.06 -8.57
CA PRO A 54 11.58 -3.61 -9.65
C PRO A 54 13.06 -3.74 -9.28
N THR A 55 13.91 -4.06 -10.26
CA THR A 55 15.38 -4.11 -10.10
C THR A 55 16.09 -2.86 -10.63
N SER A 56 15.39 -2.04 -11.41
CA SER A 56 15.78 -0.71 -11.88
C SER A 56 14.53 0.16 -12.02
N GLY A 57 14.70 1.44 -12.33
CA GLY A 57 13.60 2.29 -12.78
C GLY A 57 12.88 1.69 -14.00
N GLU A 58 11.56 1.79 -14.01
CA GLU A 58 10.65 1.24 -15.01
C GLU A 58 9.72 2.33 -15.55
N GLN A 59 9.16 2.08 -16.75
CA GLN A 59 7.96 2.76 -17.22
C GLN A 59 6.76 1.86 -16.98
N TRP A 60 5.69 2.41 -16.41
CA TRP A 60 4.46 1.68 -16.14
C TRP A 60 3.33 2.13 -17.07
N GLU A 61 2.30 1.29 -17.17
CA GLU A 61 1.03 1.58 -17.84
C GLU A 61 -0.14 1.30 -16.90
N VAL A 62 -1.24 2.01 -17.12
CA VAL A 62 -2.50 1.84 -16.39
C VAL A 62 -3.55 1.32 -17.36
N VAL A 63 -4.29 0.29 -16.97
CA VAL A 63 -5.33 -0.33 -17.80
C VAL A 63 -6.51 -0.79 -16.96
N SER A 64 -7.73 -0.65 -17.47
CA SER A 64 -8.93 -1.22 -16.83
C SER A 64 -9.34 -2.55 -17.47
N SER A 65 -10.00 -3.42 -16.71
CA SER A 65 -10.74 -4.56 -17.25
C SER A 65 -12.10 -4.18 -17.84
N SER A 66 -12.61 -2.96 -17.62
CA SER A 66 -13.89 -2.47 -18.14
C SER A 66 -13.68 -1.45 -19.25
N SER A 67 -14.50 -1.51 -20.31
CA SER A 67 -14.54 -0.46 -21.34
C SER A 67 -15.14 0.85 -20.83
N ASN A 68 -15.89 0.80 -19.72
CA ASN A 68 -16.60 1.97 -19.19
C ASN A 68 -15.73 2.85 -18.29
N ASP A 69 -14.53 2.39 -17.94
CA ASP A 69 -13.52 3.24 -17.30
C ASP A 69 -12.77 4.03 -18.37
N ASP A 70 -13.47 4.95 -19.02
CA ASP A 70 -13.00 5.80 -20.12
C ASP A 70 -13.54 7.24 -19.94
N LEU A 71 -12.85 8.23 -20.50
CA LEU A 71 -13.09 9.67 -20.32
C LEU A 71 -14.55 10.14 -20.51
N ALA A 72 -15.32 9.45 -21.35
CA ALA A 72 -16.69 9.82 -21.71
C ALA A 72 -17.74 8.81 -21.24
N ASP A 73 -17.35 7.81 -20.45
CA ASP A 73 -18.22 6.73 -20.00
C ASP A 73 -18.57 6.84 -18.51
N THR A 74 -19.16 5.79 -17.97
CA THR A 74 -19.83 5.81 -16.68
C THR A 74 -18.88 5.58 -15.50
N GLY A 75 -17.77 4.88 -15.71
CA GLY A 75 -16.81 4.47 -14.69
C GLY A 75 -15.74 5.50 -14.36
N ALA A 76 -14.54 5.03 -14.02
CA ALA A 76 -13.39 5.88 -13.72
C ALA A 76 -12.85 6.57 -14.97
N THR A 77 -12.73 7.90 -14.92
CA THR A 77 -12.20 8.69 -16.04
C THR A 77 -10.76 9.13 -15.81
N LYS A 78 -10.33 9.24 -14.54
CA LYS A 78 -8.97 9.67 -14.18
C LYS A 78 -8.49 9.02 -12.90
N VAL A 79 -7.23 8.58 -12.90
CA VAL A 79 -6.57 7.91 -11.76
C VAL A 79 -5.31 8.67 -11.39
N SER A 80 -5.07 8.85 -10.10
CA SER A 80 -3.83 9.38 -9.53
C SER A 80 -2.98 8.24 -8.99
N ILE A 81 -1.72 8.18 -9.38
CA ILE A 81 -0.75 7.16 -8.95
C ILE A 81 0.36 7.85 -8.17
N ARG A 82 0.57 7.41 -6.93
CA ARG A 82 1.73 7.77 -6.11
C ARG A 82 2.78 6.67 -6.21
N TYR A 83 4.02 7.07 -6.41
CA TYR A 83 5.14 6.14 -6.52
C TYR A 83 6.42 6.79 -5.99
N LEU A 84 7.45 5.98 -5.75
CA LEU A 84 8.81 6.48 -5.60
C LEU A 84 9.58 6.27 -6.90
N ASP A 85 10.35 7.27 -7.29
CA ASP A 85 11.32 7.13 -8.36
C ASP A 85 12.54 6.27 -7.95
N ASP A 86 13.48 6.07 -8.86
CA ASP A 86 14.72 5.32 -8.63
C ASP A 86 15.68 5.98 -7.63
N LEU A 87 15.37 7.18 -7.15
CA LEU A 87 16.03 7.86 -6.03
C LEU A 87 15.24 7.76 -4.73
N PHE A 88 14.13 7.02 -4.72
CA PHE A 88 13.19 6.87 -3.61
C PHE A 88 12.50 8.18 -3.21
N ILE A 89 12.38 9.13 -4.14
CA ILE A 89 11.65 10.37 -3.92
C ILE A 89 10.20 10.16 -4.36
N GLU A 90 9.26 10.59 -3.51
CA GLU A 90 7.83 10.46 -3.80
C GLU A 90 7.42 11.39 -4.95
N GLN A 91 6.70 10.82 -5.90
CA GLN A 91 6.15 11.47 -7.07
C GLN A 91 4.66 11.16 -7.18
N THR A 92 3.95 11.96 -7.96
CA THR A 92 2.54 11.70 -8.31
C THR A 92 2.31 11.97 -9.79
N GLU A 93 1.61 11.06 -10.45
CA GLU A 93 1.19 11.20 -11.84
C GLU A 93 -0.30 10.90 -11.98
N THR A 94 -1.00 11.70 -12.77
CA THR A 94 -2.41 11.50 -13.09
C THR A 94 -2.55 10.96 -14.51
N VAL A 95 -3.35 9.91 -14.67
CA VAL A 95 -3.58 9.23 -15.94
C VAL A 95 -5.06 9.34 -16.30
N ASP A 96 -5.33 9.85 -17.50
CA ASP A 96 -6.64 9.78 -18.13
C ASP A 96 -6.89 8.34 -18.60
N MET A 97 -8.03 7.77 -18.20
CA MET A 97 -8.36 6.37 -18.52
C MET A 97 -8.81 6.21 -19.97
N ASN A 98 -8.62 5.02 -20.54
CA ASN A 98 -8.96 4.69 -21.93
C ASN A 98 -9.57 3.27 -22.03
N GLY A 99 -10.45 2.94 -21.07
CA GLY A 99 -11.07 1.63 -20.92
C GLY A 99 -10.03 0.51 -20.83
N GLN A 100 -10.16 -0.46 -21.74
CA GLN A 100 -9.30 -1.63 -21.84
C GLN A 100 -7.98 -1.39 -22.60
N ILE A 101 -7.76 -0.18 -23.11
CA ILE A 101 -6.51 0.18 -23.81
C ILE A 101 -5.53 0.74 -22.76
N PRO A 102 -4.34 0.13 -22.58
CA PRO A 102 -3.36 0.63 -21.63
C PRO A 102 -2.89 2.04 -21.98
N VAL A 103 -2.75 2.88 -20.95
CA VAL A 103 -2.23 4.24 -21.04
C VAL A 103 -0.86 4.27 -20.38
N LEU A 104 0.18 4.64 -21.14
CA LEU A 104 1.54 4.76 -20.62
C LEU A 104 1.66 5.95 -19.67
N MET A 105 2.33 5.72 -18.55
CA MET A 105 2.81 6.80 -17.69
C MET A 105 4.00 7.50 -18.36
N SER A 106 4.12 8.80 -18.11
CA SER A 106 5.18 9.66 -18.63
C SER A 106 6.52 9.38 -17.97
N ALA A 107 6.52 9.04 -16.67
CA ALA A 107 7.73 8.69 -15.95
C ALA A 107 8.30 7.34 -16.40
N THR A 108 9.62 7.28 -16.54
CA THR A 108 10.37 6.09 -16.98
C THR A 108 11.35 5.57 -15.94
N ASN A 109 11.40 6.21 -14.77
CA ASN A 109 12.26 5.87 -13.65
C ASN A 109 11.45 5.47 -12.40
N ILE A 110 10.25 4.92 -12.60
CA ILE A 110 9.36 4.50 -11.51
C ILE A 110 9.94 3.26 -10.83
N TYR A 111 9.99 3.23 -9.50
CA TYR A 111 10.71 2.18 -8.76
C TYR A 111 9.93 1.51 -7.63
N ARG A 112 9.01 2.21 -6.96
CA ARG A 112 8.15 1.62 -5.92
C ARG A 112 6.74 2.16 -6.02
N PHE A 113 5.75 1.27 -5.94
CA PHE A 113 4.36 1.67 -5.88
C PHE A 113 4.04 2.11 -4.46
N ILE A 114 3.31 3.22 -4.31
CA ILE A 114 2.89 3.75 -3.00
C ILE A 114 1.37 3.75 -2.86
N GLY A 115 0.63 3.99 -3.95
CA GLY A 115 -0.83 3.94 -3.94
C GLY A 115 -1.42 4.43 -5.25
N ALA A 116 -2.68 4.07 -5.51
CA ALA A 116 -3.45 4.60 -6.61
C ALA A 116 -4.88 4.88 -6.16
N ARG A 117 -5.50 5.91 -6.73
CA ARG A 117 -6.91 6.23 -6.48
C ARG A 117 -7.57 6.85 -7.68
N VAL A 118 -8.85 6.56 -7.84
CA VAL A 118 -9.71 7.24 -8.81
C VAL A 118 -9.99 8.65 -8.30
N ILE A 119 -9.71 9.65 -9.13
CA ILE A 119 -9.91 11.07 -8.78
C ILE A 119 -11.04 11.72 -9.57
N GLU A 120 -11.44 11.14 -10.70
CA GLU A 120 -12.62 11.55 -11.46
C GLU A 120 -13.38 10.33 -12.00
N THR A 121 -14.72 10.44 -12.02
CA THR A 121 -15.65 9.39 -12.46
C THR A 121 -16.80 9.98 -13.25
N GLY A 122 -17.40 9.15 -14.10
CA GLY A 122 -18.66 9.41 -14.78
C GLY A 122 -19.87 9.32 -13.85
N SER A 123 -20.95 8.72 -14.35
CA SER A 123 -22.21 8.60 -13.60
C SER A 123 -22.21 7.53 -12.52
N SER A 124 -21.38 6.48 -12.64
CA SER A 124 -21.36 5.35 -11.69
C SER A 124 -20.73 5.71 -10.36
N LYS A 125 -19.87 6.75 -10.32
CA LYS A 125 -19.14 7.18 -9.13
C LYS A 125 -18.17 6.14 -8.57
N GLU A 126 -17.82 5.16 -9.39
CA GLU A 126 -16.84 4.12 -9.09
C GLU A 126 -16.12 3.65 -10.35
N ASN A 127 -14.94 3.04 -10.20
CA ASN A 127 -14.34 2.24 -11.26
C ASN A 127 -15.15 0.96 -11.47
N GLU A 128 -15.54 0.69 -12.70
CA GLU A 128 -16.40 -0.45 -13.03
C GLU A 128 -15.59 -1.72 -13.31
N GLY A 129 -14.31 -1.58 -13.67
CA GLY A 129 -13.35 -2.65 -13.81
C GLY A 129 -12.23 -2.58 -12.78
N ASN A 130 -11.44 -3.65 -12.72
CA ASN A 130 -10.17 -3.61 -12.01
C ASN A 130 -9.22 -2.71 -12.80
N ILE A 131 -8.65 -1.71 -12.14
CA ILE A 131 -7.63 -0.84 -12.72
C ILE A 131 -6.27 -1.36 -12.26
N THR A 132 -5.46 -1.82 -13.21
CA THR A 132 -4.15 -2.39 -12.95
C THR A 132 -3.04 -1.42 -13.34
N VAL A 133 -2.11 -1.16 -12.42
CA VAL A 133 -0.84 -0.48 -12.71
C VAL A 133 0.23 -1.56 -12.88
N ARG A 134 0.87 -1.62 -14.05
CA ARG A 134 1.83 -2.68 -14.39
C ARG A 134 2.98 -2.17 -15.24
N VAL A 135 4.04 -2.96 -15.36
CA VAL A 135 5.14 -2.64 -16.28
C VAL A 135 4.63 -2.54 -17.72
N ALA A 136 5.05 -1.50 -18.44
CA ALA A 136 4.66 -1.24 -19.82
C ALA A 136 4.85 -2.48 -20.71
N GLY A 137 3.89 -2.74 -21.60
CA GLY A 137 3.92 -3.92 -22.46
C GLY A 137 3.41 -5.19 -21.76
N SER A 138 2.42 -5.06 -20.86
CA SER A 138 1.80 -6.20 -20.14
C SER A 138 2.78 -6.99 -19.27
N GLY A 139 3.73 -6.32 -18.61
CA GLY A 139 4.63 -6.94 -17.65
C GLY A 139 4.00 -7.13 -16.26
N ASN A 140 4.85 -7.25 -15.24
CA ASN A 140 4.42 -7.52 -13.87
C ASN A 140 3.51 -6.42 -13.31
N THR A 141 2.47 -6.82 -12.56
CA THR A 141 1.61 -5.91 -11.80
C THR A 141 2.39 -5.27 -10.65
N ARG A 142 2.11 -3.98 -10.40
CA ARG A 142 2.76 -3.15 -9.39
C ARG A 142 1.77 -2.58 -8.37
N GLY A 143 0.51 -2.40 -8.77
CA GLY A 143 -0.60 -2.04 -7.90
C GLY A 143 -1.94 -2.29 -8.60
N GLN A 144 -3.03 -2.32 -7.85
CA GLN A 144 -4.37 -2.56 -8.40
C GLN A 144 -5.44 -1.84 -7.58
N ILE A 145 -6.46 -1.32 -8.27
CA ILE A 145 -7.73 -0.90 -7.68
C ILE A 145 -8.77 -1.93 -8.13
N ASN A 146 -9.36 -2.66 -7.19
CA ASN A 146 -10.45 -3.59 -7.51
C ASN A 146 -11.73 -2.83 -7.88
N ALA A 147 -12.58 -3.42 -8.74
CA ALA A 147 -13.84 -2.82 -9.17
C ALA A 147 -14.70 -2.38 -7.97
N GLY A 148 -15.22 -1.15 -8.03
CA GLY A 148 -16.05 -0.55 -6.97
C GLY A 148 -15.29 0.13 -5.82
N GLU A 149 -13.97 -0.07 -5.70
CA GLU A 149 -13.22 0.39 -4.52
C GLU A 149 -12.74 1.85 -4.62
N ASN A 150 -12.46 2.35 -5.83
CA ASN A 150 -11.86 3.66 -6.11
C ASN A 150 -10.49 3.96 -5.45
N GLU A 151 -9.99 3.09 -4.59
CA GLU A 151 -8.72 3.21 -3.88
C GLU A 151 -8.00 1.85 -3.94
N ALA A 152 -6.69 1.88 -4.13
CA ALA A 152 -5.88 0.68 -4.10
C ALA A 152 -5.67 0.22 -2.65
N LEU A 153 -5.96 -1.05 -2.35
CA LEU A 153 -5.76 -1.66 -1.05
C LEU A 153 -4.50 -2.53 -1.06
N ASP A 154 -3.35 -1.87 -1.10
CA ASP A 154 -2.03 -2.49 -1.17
C ASP A 154 -1.33 -2.50 0.20
N GLY A 155 -1.17 -3.69 0.79
CA GLY A 155 -0.56 -3.87 2.12
C GLY A 155 0.97 -3.85 2.13
N HIS A 156 1.58 -3.09 1.22
CA HIS A 156 3.02 -2.92 1.11
C HIS A 156 3.38 -1.43 1.04
N PHE A 157 4.57 -1.08 1.52
CA PHE A 157 5.04 0.30 1.54
C PHE A 157 6.56 0.36 1.53
N THR A 158 7.13 1.44 1.02
CA THR A 158 8.58 1.69 1.06
C THR A 158 8.84 3.00 1.76
N ILE A 159 9.78 3.02 2.71
CA ILE A 159 10.17 4.28 3.37
C ILE A 159 10.87 5.18 2.34
N PRO A 160 10.37 6.42 2.08
CA PRO A 160 11.02 7.33 1.13
C PRO A 160 12.44 7.72 1.56
N ALA A 161 13.24 8.20 0.61
CA ALA A 161 14.53 8.80 0.93
C ALA A 161 14.36 10.03 1.82
N GLY A 162 15.31 10.23 2.73
CA GLY A 162 15.29 11.30 3.73
C GLY A 162 14.36 11.06 4.91
N LYS A 163 13.80 9.84 5.06
CA LYS A 163 12.87 9.52 6.16
C LYS A 163 13.26 8.26 6.93
N THR A 164 12.88 8.22 8.19
CA THR A 164 12.89 7.02 9.04
C THR A 164 11.46 6.64 9.39
N GLY A 165 11.10 5.37 9.16
CA GLY A 165 9.78 4.83 9.47
C GLY A 165 9.73 4.17 10.84
N TYR A 166 8.60 4.32 11.53
CA TYR A 166 8.29 3.61 12.76
C TYR A 166 6.91 2.98 12.65
N LEU A 167 6.84 1.65 12.78
CA LEU A 167 5.57 0.93 12.79
C LEU A 167 4.89 1.13 14.15
N ILE A 168 3.63 1.55 14.12
CA ILE A 168 2.83 1.81 15.32
C ILE A 168 1.92 0.63 15.64
N ALA A 169 1.22 0.11 14.62
CA ALA A 169 0.29 -0.99 14.77
C ALA A 169 0.09 -1.72 13.45
N TRP A 170 -0.31 -2.99 13.57
CA TRP A 170 -0.85 -3.79 12.48
C TRP A 170 -1.87 -4.80 13.03
N TYR A 171 -2.74 -5.33 12.15
CA TYR A 171 -3.79 -6.28 12.53
C TYR A 171 -3.82 -7.52 11.63
N CYS A 172 -4.47 -8.57 12.12
CA CYS A 172 -4.78 -9.80 11.41
C CYS A 172 -6.21 -10.24 11.77
N GLU A 173 -6.98 -10.66 10.77
CA GLU A 173 -8.35 -11.17 10.91
C GLU A 173 -8.55 -12.38 10.00
N ALA A 174 -9.25 -13.40 10.50
CA ALA A 174 -9.78 -14.47 9.66
C ALA A 174 -11.30 -14.55 9.80
N GLU A 175 -11.94 -14.86 8.68
CA GLU A 175 -13.37 -15.06 8.61
C GLU A 175 -13.83 -16.30 9.39
N LYS A 176 -15.14 -16.38 9.65
CA LYS A 176 -15.73 -17.54 10.32
C LYS A 176 -15.52 -18.80 9.47
N GLY A 177 -14.93 -19.82 10.07
CA GLY A 177 -14.57 -21.07 9.41
C GLY A 177 -13.07 -21.18 9.10
N GLU A 178 -12.39 -20.04 9.00
CA GLU A 178 -11.10 -19.93 8.32
C GLU A 178 -9.94 -19.74 9.28
N ASP A 179 -8.75 -20.16 8.83
CA ASP A 179 -7.46 -19.86 9.45
C ASP A 179 -6.67 -18.88 8.58
N LEU A 180 -5.87 -18.02 9.23
CA LEU A 180 -4.96 -17.13 8.55
C LEU A 180 -3.66 -16.97 9.34
N ASN A 181 -2.53 -17.18 8.67
CA ASN A 181 -1.21 -16.87 9.19
C ASN A 181 -0.63 -15.67 8.43
N MET A 182 -0.43 -14.56 9.13
CA MET A 182 0.10 -13.33 8.57
C MET A 182 1.49 -13.02 9.14
N ARG A 183 2.40 -12.59 8.27
CA ARG A 183 3.77 -12.23 8.63
C ARG A 183 4.11 -10.86 8.10
N ILE A 184 4.46 -9.95 9.00
CA ILE A 184 5.05 -8.69 8.59
C ILE A 184 6.53 -8.87 8.30
N ARG A 185 6.97 -8.38 7.15
CA ARG A 185 8.36 -8.44 6.71
C ARG A 185 8.85 -7.06 6.34
N ARG A 186 10.11 -6.79 6.64
CA ARG A 186 10.80 -5.60 6.16
C ARG A 186 12.20 -5.91 5.65
N THR A 187 12.76 -5.05 4.80
CA THR A 187 14.20 -5.04 4.49
C THR A 187 14.93 -4.06 5.42
N ASP A 188 16.27 -4.12 5.39
CA ASP A 188 17.14 -3.08 5.96
C ASP A 188 17.78 -2.33 4.78
N GLY A 189 17.17 -1.20 4.40
CA GLY A 189 17.59 -0.40 3.25
C GLY A 189 17.19 -0.98 1.88
N GLU A 190 17.67 -0.32 0.83
CA GLU A 190 17.37 -0.63 -0.56
C GLU A 190 17.80 -2.05 -0.93
N ASN A 191 16.88 -2.82 -1.51
CA ASN A 191 17.12 -4.20 -1.97
C ASN A 191 17.71 -5.12 -0.89
N GLY A 192 17.44 -4.80 0.38
CA GLY A 192 17.87 -5.61 1.51
C GLY A 192 17.16 -6.97 1.57
N ILE A 193 17.64 -7.83 2.47
CA ILE A 193 17.01 -9.13 2.69
C ILE A 193 15.75 -8.94 3.52
N PHE A 194 14.60 -9.43 3.03
CA PHE A 194 13.37 -9.42 3.82
C PHE A 194 13.51 -10.28 5.08
N ARG A 195 13.30 -9.66 6.24
CA ARG A 195 13.26 -10.32 7.55
C ARG A 195 11.85 -10.27 8.11
N THR A 196 11.40 -11.37 8.70
CA THR A 196 10.15 -11.38 9.47
C THR A 196 10.36 -10.66 10.79
N ILE A 197 9.56 -9.63 11.05
CA ILE A 197 9.62 -8.84 12.29
C ILE A 197 8.42 -9.09 13.20
N GLY A 198 7.45 -9.88 12.73
CA GLY A 198 6.29 -10.30 13.49
C GLY A 198 5.45 -11.33 12.73
N THR A 199 4.74 -12.15 13.48
CA THR A 199 3.81 -13.16 12.96
C THR A 199 2.55 -13.15 13.82
N LEU A 200 1.39 -13.22 13.18
CA LEU A 200 0.10 -13.42 13.83
C LEU A 200 -0.61 -14.60 13.16
N SER A 201 -1.15 -15.50 13.98
CA SER A 201 -1.98 -16.61 13.51
C SER A 201 -3.35 -16.49 14.16
N VAL A 202 -4.40 -16.61 13.37
CA VAL A 202 -5.78 -16.52 13.84
C VAL A 202 -6.63 -17.63 13.25
N TYR A 203 -7.66 -18.04 13.99
CA TYR A 203 -8.69 -18.97 13.51
C TYR A 203 -10.05 -18.44 13.99
N GLN A 204 -10.93 -18.09 13.05
CA GLN A 204 -12.26 -17.52 13.33
C GLN A 204 -12.24 -16.40 14.38
N ASN A 205 -11.24 -15.52 14.31
CA ASN A 205 -11.02 -14.48 15.31
C ASN A 205 -10.21 -13.33 14.70
N ASN A 206 -10.21 -12.19 15.38
CA ASN A 206 -9.35 -11.06 15.06
C ASN A 206 -8.30 -10.85 16.16
N ILE A 207 -7.08 -10.51 15.75
CA ILE A 207 -6.00 -10.12 16.66
C ILE A 207 -5.42 -8.79 16.19
N VAL A 208 -5.35 -7.84 17.11
CA VAL A 208 -4.60 -6.60 16.93
C VAL A 208 -3.31 -6.72 17.72
N ALA A 209 -2.17 -6.47 17.06
CA ALA A 209 -0.87 -6.40 17.73
C ALA A 209 -0.47 -4.93 17.86
N PRO A 210 -0.88 -4.24 18.94
CA PRO A 210 -0.37 -2.91 19.21
C PRO A 210 1.11 -3.02 19.56
N PHE A 211 1.95 -2.21 18.94
CA PHE A 211 3.24 -1.91 19.56
C PHE A 211 2.97 -0.87 20.63
N ASN A 212 3.36 -1.13 21.89
CA ASN A 212 3.18 -0.20 23.03
C ASN A 212 4.05 1.09 22.91
N GLY A 213 4.58 1.35 21.72
CA GLY A 213 5.46 2.43 21.33
C GLY A 213 5.92 2.20 19.87
N PRO A 214 6.58 3.16 19.22
CA PRO A 214 7.13 2.96 17.89
C PRO A 214 8.09 1.76 17.88
N SER A 215 7.99 0.88 16.88
CA SER A 215 8.93 -0.23 16.69
C SER A 215 10.38 0.26 16.52
N ASP A 216 11.35 -0.66 16.51
CA ASP A 216 12.72 -0.32 16.09
C ASP A 216 12.71 0.44 14.75
N PRO A 217 13.53 1.50 14.62
CA PRO A 217 13.53 2.36 13.44
C PRO A 217 13.75 1.57 12.16
N ILE A 218 13.00 1.93 11.13
CA ILE A 218 13.10 1.39 9.78
C ILE A 218 13.80 2.45 8.94
N SER A 219 15.01 2.14 8.46
CA SER A 219 15.78 3.08 7.65
C SER A 219 15.04 3.44 6.35
N GLU A 220 15.38 4.60 5.78
CA GLU A 220 14.99 4.96 4.42
C GLU A 220 15.24 3.81 3.42
N LYS A 221 14.45 3.79 2.35
CA LYS A 221 14.52 2.82 1.25
C LYS A 221 14.21 1.37 1.63
N SER A 222 13.80 1.14 2.87
CA SER A 222 13.38 -0.19 3.30
C SER A 222 11.96 -0.48 2.82
N ASP A 223 11.78 -1.68 2.29
CA ASP A 223 10.49 -2.20 1.88
C ASP A 223 9.81 -2.87 3.08
N ILE A 224 8.50 -2.69 3.21
CA ILE A 224 7.64 -3.32 4.23
C ILE A 224 6.47 -3.98 3.50
N LEU A 225 6.15 -5.21 3.87
CA LEU A 225 5.01 -5.93 3.32
C LEU A 225 4.41 -6.90 4.34
N ILE A 226 3.22 -7.37 4.02
CA ILE A 226 2.51 -8.39 4.79
C ILE A 226 2.32 -9.61 3.91
N LYS A 227 2.83 -10.75 4.37
CA LYS A 227 2.57 -12.07 3.78
C LYS A 227 1.39 -12.73 4.47
N ALA A 228 0.60 -13.50 3.73
CA ALA A 228 -0.47 -14.32 4.26
C ALA A 228 -0.45 -15.73 3.65
N ILE A 229 -0.86 -16.72 4.44
CA ILE A 229 -1.11 -18.10 4.02
C ILE A 229 -2.25 -18.67 4.85
N SER A 230 -3.08 -19.51 4.23
CA SER A 230 -4.17 -20.24 4.88
C SER A 230 -4.02 -21.75 4.64
N SER A 231 -4.63 -22.57 5.49
CA SER A 231 -4.82 -24.00 5.19
C SER A 231 -5.99 -24.25 4.23
N ASN A 232 -6.83 -23.24 4.01
CA ASN A 232 -7.94 -23.23 3.07
C ASN A 232 -7.60 -22.42 1.79
N ILE A 233 -8.56 -22.33 0.88
CA ILE A 233 -8.48 -21.52 -0.34
C ILE A 233 -9.55 -20.41 -0.27
N ASP A 234 -9.35 -19.33 -1.03
CA ASP A 234 -10.28 -18.21 -1.11
C ASP A 234 -10.55 -17.53 0.24
N VAL A 235 -9.53 -17.46 1.10
CA VAL A 235 -9.64 -16.77 2.39
C VAL A 235 -9.29 -15.29 2.23
N SER A 236 -10.24 -14.41 2.56
CA SER A 236 -9.98 -12.97 2.56
C SER A 236 -9.01 -12.60 3.69
N ALA A 237 -7.93 -11.91 3.35
CA ALA A 237 -7.00 -11.30 4.29
C ALA A 237 -7.05 -9.79 4.16
N SER A 238 -6.94 -9.08 5.29
CA SER A 238 -6.87 -7.62 5.28
C SER A 238 -5.90 -7.13 6.35
N VAL A 239 -5.31 -5.97 6.11
CA VAL A 239 -4.35 -5.33 7.01
C VAL A 239 -4.50 -3.80 6.99
N ILE A 240 -4.20 -3.19 8.13
CA ILE A 240 -4.05 -1.75 8.34
C ILE A 240 -2.72 -1.66 9.01
N MET A 241 -1.78 -0.96 8.40
CA MET A 241 -0.53 -0.56 9.02
C MET A 241 -0.54 0.93 9.20
N GLN A 242 -0.11 1.37 10.37
CA GLN A 242 0.16 2.78 10.61
C GLN A 242 1.65 2.99 10.81
N ILE A 243 2.23 3.86 10.00
CA ILE A 243 3.65 4.19 10.01
C ILE A 243 3.80 5.68 10.31
N LEU A 244 4.55 5.99 11.37
CA LEU A 244 5.07 7.34 11.58
C LEU A 244 6.35 7.49 10.78
N LEU A 245 6.37 8.49 9.90
CA LEU A 245 7.56 8.90 9.17
C LEU A 245 8.17 10.11 9.86
N VAL A 246 9.48 10.09 10.04
CA VAL A 246 10.26 11.18 10.63
C VAL A 246 11.35 11.58 9.63
N ASP A 247 11.48 12.86 9.33
CA ASP A 247 12.51 13.38 8.44
C ASP A 247 13.91 13.24 9.11
N ASN A 248 14.92 12.85 8.31
CA ASN A 248 16.30 12.61 8.76
C ASN A 248 17.12 13.90 8.96
#